data_AF-A0A7Z2YFJ9-F1
#
_entry.id   AF-A0A7Z2YFJ9-F1
#
_cell.length_a   1.000
_cell.length_b   1.000
_cell.length_c   1.000
_cell.angle_alpha   90.00
_cell.angle_beta   90.00
_cell.angle_gamma   90.00
#
_symmetry.space_group_name_H-M   'P 1'
#
loop_
_entity.id
_entity.type
_entity.pdbx_description
1 polymer ?
#
loop_
_entity_poly.entity_id
_entity_poly.type
_entity_poly.pdbx_seq_one_letter_code
_entity_poly.pdbx_strand_id
1 'polypeptide(L)'
;MKLNRRNFLKSSAAIVSSSGVPLCFSLPHTAFAQQISSKKALVGVFLFGGSDSFNALLPMSGSQYDTYRDARPSQGIDSSEMIKLSILADNGVELGLNPAMPQLASLIQQGNAVPIINVGPLLDGEGAPPANMSAHNAQQLTWRKSYDPEGKRNHTYGWAGMMMDLLYDPSKILPESIAQGGSLWTRGFNAPSLGLSNNISGDEILANFPELKAIYENYHSDTAVSPFEQEVDIRRIDGMTKGEYVQSILSQYPVDETIVDNSLGSQLRVVKQMIEAADDLGHERQIFFVSLGGWDSHRGSNTNQLAKLDSALGSFQQALNDSGLGANVTTFTMSEFGRTVRENANNGTDHGWGGVQFVLGQSVNGGRAYGDYPNFSGSNKFQPTLAHEQMAATLAEWIGLSASGMDYVFPALNPNREKPFAKRTLNFMGQGGSSGALLASESSYVRSGSYANDNYHDDVLYLKKAGGDYQRNTLIKFNLPNANHRQSMLRVYFVGVHSTKASDWRDISVSLGQGSWSETSVTWNTQPKVITLGNIKRVYAEQVGSWLDIDISDLLLGIQGEVTLILKINDYSKGQCDTKLSNKELGSDYSPQLVLAY
;
A
#
# COMPACT_ATOMS: atom_id res chain seq x y z
N MET A 1 56.08 -6.70 -8.15
CA MET A 1 55.38 -8.00 -7.95
C MET A 1 53.97 -7.84 -8.53
N LYS A 2 53.56 -8.65 -9.52
CA LYS A 2 52.22 -8.52 -10.14
C LYS A 2 51.15 -8.97 -9.14
N LEU A 3 50.26 -8.05 -8.74
CA LEU A 3 49.08 -8.35 -7.93
C LEU A 3 48.20 -9.35 -8.69
N ASN A 4 48.04 -10.56 -8.15
CA ASN A 4 47.06 -11.52 -8.64
C ASN A 4 45.90 -11.62 -7.63
N ARG A 5 44.73 -12.01 -8.13
CA ARG A 5 43.45 -12.05 -7.38
C ARG A 5 43.57 -12.85 -6.07
N ARG A 6 44.41 -13.90 -6.05
CA ARG A 6 44.66 -14.73 -4.88
C ARG A 6 45.49 -14.01 -3.81
N ASN A 7 46.51 -13.26 -4.22
CA ASN A 7 47.35 -12.48 -3.31
C ASN A 7 46.59 -11.27 -2.76
N PHE A 8 45.74 -10.64 -3.58
CA PHE A 8 44.83 -9.59 -3.10
C PHE A 8 43.91 -10.10 -1.98
N LEU A 9 43.17 -11.19 -2.22
CA LEU A 9 42.25 -11.74 -1.22
C LEU A 9 42.94 -12.20 0.07
N LYS A 10 44.14 -12.78 -0.03
CA LYS A 10 44.92 -13.18 1.15
C LYS A 10 45.44 -11.97 1.95
N SER A 11 45.87 -10.91 1.26
CA SER A 11 46.30 -9.66 1.91
C SER A 11 45.13 -8.91 2.54
N SER A 12 43.95 -8.89 1.90
CA SER A 12 42.74 -8.29 2.46
C SER A 12 42.26 -9.02 3.71
N ALA A 13 42.30 -10.35 3.74
CA ALA A 13 41.92 -11.14 4.91
C ALA A 13 42.86 -10.95 6.12
N ALA A 14 44.16 -10.72 5.88
CA ALA A 14 45.14 -10.49 6.94
C ALA A 14 45.01 -9.12 7.63
N ILE A 15 44.52 -8.11 6.88
CA ILE A 15 44.26 -6.76 7.41
C ILE A 15 43.02 -6.77 8.32
N VAL A 16 42.00 -7.56 8.00
CA VAL A 16 40.77 -7.68 8.83
C VAL A 16 41.04 -8.25 10.22
N SER A 17 42.06 -9.10 10.38
CA SER A 17 42.37 -9.73 11.67
C SER A 17 43.24 -8.91 12.63
N SER A 18 43.88 -7.82 12.18
CA SER A 18 44.94 -7.15 12.97
C SER A 18 44.67 -5.67 13.28
N SER A 19 43.61 -5.07 12.75
CA SER A 19 43.21 -3.71 13.08
C SER A 19 41.69 -3.63 12.98
N GLY A 20 41.00 -3.43 14.09
CA GLY A 20 39.53 -3.34 14.17
C GLY A 20 38.94 -2.09 13.48
N VAL A 21 39.50 -1.66 12.36
CA VAL A 21 38.98 -0.62 11.48
C VAL A 21 38.07 -1.31 10.47
N PRO A 22 36.74 -1.13 10.52
CA PRO A 22 35.86 -1.63 9.47
C PRO A 22 36.18 -0.88 8.18
N LEU A 23 36.73 -1.60 7.19
CA LEU A 23 36.77 -1.10 5.82
C LEU A 23 35.31 -0.95 5.34
N CYS A 24 34.79 0.29 5.35
CA CYS A 24 33.52 0.64 4.74
C CYS A 24 33.57 0.34 3.24
N PHE A 25 33.22 -0.89 2.84
CA PHE A 25 32.70 -1.11 1.50
C PHE A 25 31.32 -0.46 1.47
N SER A 26 31.25 0.77 0.92
CA SER A 26 29.98 1.40 0.58
C SER A 26 29.18 0.42 -0.28
N LEU A 27 27.98 0.04 0.18
CA LEU A 27 27.07 -0.80 -0.60
C LEU A 27 26.83 -0.13 -1.97
N PRO A 28 26.80 -0.88 -3.08
CA PRO A 28 26.52 -0.29 -4.38
C PRO A 28 25.05 0.15 -4.47
N HIS A 29 24.75 1.40 -4.09
CA HIS A 29 23.41 1.99 -4.04
C HIS A 29 22.63 1.83 -5.37
N THR A 30 23.31 1.92 -6.53
CA THR A 30 22.68 1.80 -7.85
C THR A 30 22.09 0.43 -8.17
N ALA A 31 22.51 -0.64 -7.47
CA ALA A 31 21.95 -1.98 -7.66
C ALA A 31 20.66 -2.23 -6.87
N PHE A 32 20.36 -1.34 -5.91
CA PHE A 32 19.25 -1.49 -4.97
C PHE A 32 18.14 -0.44 -5.14
N ALA A 33 18.41 0.64 -5.88
CA ALA A 33 17.44 1.67 -6.22
C ALA A 33 16.83 1.44 -7.61
N GLN A 34 15.50 1.43 -7.67
CA GLN A 34 14.78 1.54 -8.94
C GLN A 34 14.64 3.02 -9.34
N GLN A 35 14.73 3.29 -10.64
CA GLN A 35 14.45 4.62 -11.17
C GLN A 35 12.99 4.99 -10.85
N ILE A 36 12.80 6.12 -10.17
CA ILE A 36 11.48 6.69 -9.90
C ILE A 36 11.17 7.74 -10.98
N SER A 37 9.92 7.76 -11.46
CA SER A 37 9.43 8.73 -12.46
C SER A 37 9.09 10.09 -11.84
N SER A 38 8.91 10.14 -10.52
CA SER A 38 8.55 11.33 -9.75
C SER A 38 9.04 11.22 -8.30
N LYS A 39 9.13 12.35 -7.60
CA LYS A 39 9.49 12.39 -6.16
C LYS A 39 8.46 11.63 -5.33
N LYS A 40 8.91 10.93 -4.28
CA LYS A 40 8.03 10.12 -3.43
C LYS A 40 8.25 10.39 -1.96
N ALA A 41 7.16 10.50 -1.19
CA ALA A 41 7.20 10.62 0.25
C ALA A 41 6.39 9.51 0.93
N LEU A 42 6.96 8.89 1.96
CA LEU A 42 6.25 7.98 2.87
C LEU A 42 6.06 8.66 4.22
N VAL A 43 4.81 8.74 4.69
CA VAL A 43 4.46 9.29 6.00
C VAL A 43 3.95 8.16 6.91
N GLY A 44 4.79 7.72 7.84
CA GLY A 44 4.46 6.69 8.83
C GLY A 44 3.88 7.31 10.10
N VAL A 45 2.60 7.06 10.36
CA VAL A 45 1.86 7.51 11.55
C VAL A 45 1.84 6.42 12.61
N PHE A 46 2.61 6.57 13.68
CA PHE A 46 2.64 5.59 14.76
C PHE A 46 1.58 5.89 15.83
N LEU A 47 0.71 4.92 16.08
CA LEU A 47 -0.38 4.98 17.05
C LEU A 47 0.08 4.34 18.37
N PHE A 48 0.67 5.16 19.25
CA PHE A 48 1.22 4.70 20.54
C PHE A 48 0.11 4.34 21.54
N GLY A 49 0.12 3.09 21.95
CA GLY A 49 -0.78 2.48 22.92
C GLY A 49 -1.43 1.21 22.41
N GLY A 50 -1.36 0.81 21.13
CA GLY A 50 -2.06 -0.36 20.61
C GLY A 50 -3.50 -0.05 20.23
N SER A 51 -3.70 0.35 18.98
CA SER A 51 -4.97 0.86 18.46
C SER A 51 -6.05 -0.22 18.41
N ASP A 52 -7.21 0.09 19.01
CA ASP A 52 -8.43 -0.72 18.87
C ASP A 52 -9.08 -0.54 17.50
N SER A 53 -8.39 -1.05 16.51
CA SER A 53 -8.67 -0.87 15.08
C SER A 53 -9.85 -1.70 14.58
N PHE A 54 -10.24 -2.76 15.30
CA PHE A 54 -11.51 -3.47 15.07
C PHE A 54 -12.74 -2.71 15.59
N ASN A 55 -12.54 -1.63 16.35
CA ASN A 55 -13.57 -0.64 16.64
C ASN A 55 -13.51 0.57 15.69
N ALA A 56 -12.57 0.57 14.73
CA ALA A 56 -12.45 1.58 13.67
C ALA A 56 -13.08 1.08 12.36
N LEU A 57 -12.69 -0.11 11.91
CA LEU A 57 -13.24 -0.82 10.74
C LEU A 57 -14.06 -2.02 11.20
N LEU A 58 -15.32 -2.09 10.76
CA LEU A 58 -16.32 -3.00 11.32
C LEU A 58 -17.01 -3.80 10.21
N PRO A 59 -17.45 -5.04 10.47
CA PRO A 59 -18.33 -5.76 9.56
C PRO A 59 -19.74 -5.16 9.64
N MET A 60 -20.39 -4.95 8.49
CA MET A 60 -21.72 -4.33 8.45
C MET A 60 -22.86 -5.28 8.86
N SER A 61 -22.67 -6.59 8.63
CA SER A 61 -23.71 -7.60 8.85
C SER A 61 -23.12 -9.01 8.99
N GLY A 62 -24.00 -9.99 9.21
CA GLY A 62 -23.65 -11.40 9.30
C GLY A 62 -22.99 -11.79 10.62
N SER A 63 -22.49 -13.03 10.69
CA SER A 63 -21.96 -13.60 11.93
C SER A 63 -20.75 -12.84 12.48
N GLN A 64 -19.94 -12.21 11.63
CA GLN A 64 -18.83 -11.36 12.07
C GLN A 64 -19.33 -10.11 12.81
N TYR A 65 -20.44 -9.50 12.36
CA TYR A 65 -21.07 -8.39 13.08
C TYR A 65 -21.70 -8.84 14.40
N ASP A 66 -22.44 -9.94 14.39
CA ASP A 66 -23.08 -10.46 15.60
C ASP A 66 -22.03 -10.77 16.69
N THR A 67 -20.95 -11.48 16.32
CA THR A 67 -19.85 -11.80 17.25
C THR A 67 -19.07 -10.58 17.71
N TYR A 68 -18.95 -9.54 16.89
CA TYR A 68 -18.39 -8.25 17.30
C TYR A 68 -19.30 -7.56 18.33
N ARG A 69 -20.61 -7.47 18.06
CA ARG A 69 -21.56 -6.81 18.98
C ARG A 69 -21.64 -7.52 20.32
N ASP A 70 -21.68 -8.84 20.31
CA ASP A 70 -21.67 -9.67 21.53
C ASP A 70 -20.38 -9.48 22.35
N ALA A 71 -19.26 -9.26 21.67
CA ALA A 71 -17.97 -9.00 22.32
C ALA A 71 -17.84 -7.56 22.87
N ARG A 72 -18.72 -6.64 22.45
CA ARG A 72 -18.67 -5.20 22.76
C ARG A 72 -20.01 -4.66 23.31
N PRO A 73 -20.53 -5.20 24.43
CA PRO A 73 -21.83 -4.78 24.95
C PRO A 73 -21.91 -3.29 25.33
N SER A 74 -20.82 -2.65 25.75
CA SER A 74 -20.85 -1.22 26.12
C SER A 74 -20.32 -0.28 25.04
N GLN A 75 -19.41 -0.74 24.18
CA GLN A 75 -18.71 0.12 23.22
C GLN A 75 -19.06 -0.13 21.76
N GLY A 76 -19.71 -1.25 21.47
CA GLY A 76 -19.87 -1.67 20.09
C GLY A 76 -20.88 -0.79 19.36
N ILE A 77 -20.62 -0.61 18.07
CA ILE A 77 -21.35 0.34 17.22
C ILE A 77 -22.45 -0.41 16.48
N ASP A 78 -23.65 0.14 16.48
CA ASP A 78 -24.75 -0.47 15.72
C ASP A 78 -24.56 -0.23 14.22
N SER A 79 -24.88 -1.24 13.40
CA SER A 79 -24.67 -1.17 11.94
C SER A 79 -25.36 0.02 11.26
N SER A 80 -26.44 0.53 11.84
CA SER A 80 -27.14 1.74 11.38
C SER A 80 -26.39 3.05 11.67
N GLU A 81 -25.46 3.05 12.62
CA GLU A 81 -24.63 4.21 12.98
C GLU A 81 -23.30 4.22 12.20
N MET A 82 -22.92 3.09 11.62
CA MET A 82 -21.69 2.96 10.84
C MET A 82 -21.76 3.73 9.52
N ILE A 83 -20.62 4.27 9.10
CA ILE A 83 -20.48 4.84 7.76
C ILE A 83 -20.19 3.69 6.79
N LYS A 84 -21.15 3.35 5.94
CA LYS A 84 -21.01 2.28 4.95
C LYS A 84 -19.93 2.63 3.92
N LEU A 85 -18.94 1.74 3.74
CA LEU A 85 -17.83 1.97 2.81
C LEU A 85 -18.09 1.42 1.40
N SER A 86 -19.03 0.48 1.25
CA SER A 86 -19.32 -0.21 -0.02
C SER A 86 -18.11 -0.92 -0.63
N ILE A 87 -17.21 -1.41 0.23
CA ILE A 87 -16.06 -2.25 -0.13
C ILE A 87 -16.16 -3.59 0.62
N LEU A 88 -15.45 -4.59 0.09
CA LEU A 88 -15.37 -5.92 0.67
C LEU A 88 -13.95 -6.22 1.17
N ALA A 89 -13.86 -6.99 2.24
CA ALA A 89 -12.66 -7.76 2.59
C ALA A 89 -12.44 -8.93 1.61
N ASP A 90 -11.27 -9.57 1.65
CA ASP A 90 -10.93 -10.67 0.73
C ASP A 90 -11.87 -11.88 0.85
N ASN A 91 -12.42 -12.09 2.04
CA ASN A 91 -13.42 -13.12 2.35
C ASN A 91 -14.87 -12.67 2.13
N GLY A 92 -15.10 -11.54 1.45
CA GLY A 92 -16.44 -11.08 1.05
C GLY A 92 -17.24 -10.37 2.15
N VAL A 93 -16.64 -10.08 3.31
CA VAL A 93 -17.30 -9.32 4.39
C VAL A 93 -17.47 -7.86 3.96
N GLU A 94 -18.69 -7.36 4.03
CA GLU A 94 -19.01 -5.95 3.78
C GLU A 94 -18.59 -5.08 4.97
N LEU A 95 -17.91 -3.97 4.68
CA LEU A 95 -17.25 -3.16 5.69
C LEU A 95 -17.90 -1.78 5.88
N GLY A 96 -17.91 -1.37 7.15
CA GLY A 96 -18.28 -0.03 7.60
C GLY A 96 -17.15 0.58 8.43
N LEU A 97 -17.20 1.89 8.60
CA LEU A 97 -16.29 2.63 9.44
C LEU A 97 -17.03 3.25 10.63
N ASN A 98 -16.31 3.40 11.73
CA ASN A 98 -16.80 4.10 12.92
C ASN A 98 -17.30 5.51 12.56
N PRO A 99 -18.45 5.98 13.08
CA PRO A 99 -18.99 7.31 12.81
C PRO A 99 -18.07 8.47 13.19
N ALA A 100 -17.08 8.24 14.05
CA ALA A 100 -16.04 9.22 14.37
C ALA A 100 -14.99 9.40 13.27
N MET A 101 -15.10 8.68 12.14
CA MET A 101 -14.13 8.69 11.05
C MET A 101 -14.72 9.09 9.66
N PRO A 102 -15.48 10.18 9.55
CA PRO A 102 -16.13 10.54 8.29
C PRO A 102 -15.17 10.90 7.16
N GLN A 103 -14.02 11.50 7.45
CA GLN A 103 -13.09 11.92 6.40
C GLN A 103 -12.36 10.72 5.79
N LEU A 104 -11.92 9.78 6.64
CA LEU A 104 -11.30 8.54 6.18
C LEU A 104 -12.30 7.67 5.41
N ALA A 105 -13.56 7.62 5.84
CA ALA A 105 -14.61 6.93 5.08
C ALA A 105 -14.76 7.50 3.66
N SER A 106 -14.78 8.83 3.53
CA SER A 106 -14.83 9.53 2.24
C SER A 106 -13.62 9.18 1.37
N LEU A 107 -12.40 9.17 1.93
CA LEU A 107 -11.19 8.79 1.20
C LEU A 107 -11.23 7.33 0.71
N ILE A 108 -11.74 6.40 1.51
CA ILE A 108 -11.89 4.99 1.12
C ILE A 108 -12.92 4.85 -0.02
N GLN A 109 -14.07 5.52 0.10
CA GLN A 109 -15.12 5.52 -0.92
C GLN A 109 -14.63 6.10 -2.26
N GLN A 110 -13.73 7.08 -2.21
CA GLN A 110 -13.07 7.66 -3.39
C GLN A 110 -11.94 6.78 -3.96
N GLY A 111 -11.56 5.70 -3.28
CA GLY A 111 -10.43 4.85 -3.66
C GLY A 111 -9.05 5.43 -3.33
N ASN A 112 -8.99 6.50 -2.53
CA ASN A 112 -7.76 7.18 -2.09
C ASN A 112 -7.24 6.68 -0.73
N ALA A 113 -7.87 5.64 -0.18
CA ALA A 113 -7.42 4.95 1.02
C ALA A 113 -7.86 3.48 1.00
N VAL A 114 -7.05 2.61 1.61
CA VAL A 114 -7.31 1.17 1.72
C VAL A 114 -7.07 0.68 3.15
N PRO A 115 -7.97 -0.12 3.72
CA PRO A 115 -7.71 -0.87 4.94
C PRO A 115 -6.89 -2.13 4.66
N ILE A 116 -5.86 -2.37 5.47
CA ILE A 116 -5.11 -3.62 5.53
C ILE A 116 -5.56 -4.36 6.79
N ILE A 117 -6.29 -5.46 6.60
CA ILE A 117 -7.04 -6.16 7.63
C ILE A 117 -6.21 -7.32 8.20
N ASN A 118 -6.31 -7.49 9.52
CA ASN A 118 -5.66 -8.55 10.28
C ASN A 118 -4.15 -8.62 10.03
N VAL A 119 -3.51 -7.45 10.03
CA VAL A 119 -2.07 -7.28 9.90
C VAL A 119 -1.41 -7.16 11.27
N GLY A 120 -0.24 -7.77 11.41
CA GLY A 120 0.54 -7.68 12.64
C GLY A 120 1.87 -8.42 12.58
N PRO A 121 2.61 -8.47 13.68
CA PRO A 121 3.89 -9.15 13.75
C PRO A 121 3.77 -10.67 13.55
N LEU A 122 4.32 -11.21 12.45
CA LEU A 122 4.46 -12.65 12.18
C LEU A 122 5.89 -12.95 11.75
N LEU A 123 6.49 -14.03 12.25
CA LEU A 123 7.87 -14.44 11.89
C LEU A 123 7.95 -15.26 10.60
N ASP A 124 6.85 -15.94 10.25
CA ASP A 124 6.75 -16.85 9.10
C ASP A 124 5.31 -16.97 8.57
N GLY A 125 5.16 -17.64 7.43
CA GLY A 125 3.87 -17.89 6.78
C GLY A 125 2.95 -18.89 7.50
N GLU A 126 3.44 -19.56 8.55
CA GLU A 126 2.63 -20.41 9.43
C GLU A 126 2.08 -19.64 10.63
N GLY A 127 2.51 -18.39 10.78
CA GLY A 127 2.04 -17.43 11.76
C GLY A 127 2.66 -17.59 13.15
N ALA A 128 3.95 -17.91 13.20
CA ALA A 128 4.71 -17.90 14.44
C ALA A 128 4.72 -16.49 15.08
N PRO A 129 4.39 -16.35 16.39
CA PRO A 129 4.40 -15.07 17.08
C PRO A 129 5.82 -14.60 17.41
N PRO A 130 6.08 -13.28 17.43
CA PRO A 130 7.31 -12.76 18.00
C PRO A 130 7.35 -12.90 19.52
N ALA A 131 8.54 -12.84 20.09
CA ALA A 131 8.70 -12.78 21.55
C ALA A 131 8.01 -11.54 22.14
N ASN A 132 7.54 -11.65 23.38
CA ASN A 132 6.98 -10.53 24.16
C ASN A 132 5.78 -9.82 23.47
N MET A 133 4.84 -10.59 22.92
CA MET A 133 3.70 -10.13 22.11
C MET A 133 2.73 -9.14 22.79
N SER A 134 2.85 -8.92 24.10
CA SER A 134 2.01 -7.96 24.84
C SER A 134 2.83 -6.90 25.57
N ALA A 135 4.12 -6.76 25.27
CA ALA A 135 4.97 -5.73 25.85
C ALA A 135 5.13 -4.56 24.87
N HIS A 136 4.67 -3.37 25.27
CA HIS A 136 4.73 -2.15 24.45
C HIS A 136 6.12 -1.91 23.86
N ASN A 137 7.15 -1.88 24.70
CA ASN A 137 8.53 -1.66 24.24
C ASN A 137 8.99 -2.65 23.17
N ALA A 138 8.70 -3.95 23.35
CA ALA A 138 9.09 -4.98 22.40
C ALA A 138 8.31 -4.87 21.09
N GLN A 139 7.00 -4.68 21.16
CA GLN A 139 6.13 -4.65 19.98
C GLN A 139 6.26 -3.35 19.18
N GLN A 140 6.53 -2.22 19.84
CA GLN A 140 6.93 -0.98 19.16
C GLN A 140 8.25 -1.15 18.41
N LEU A 141 9.19 -1.93 18.94
CA LEU A 141 10.43 -2.24 18.23
C LEU A 141 10.15 -3.14 17.03
N THR A 142 9.31 -4.16 17.19
CA THR A 142 8.97 -5.08 16.10
C THR A 142 8.33 -4.33 14.93
N TRP A 143 7.33 -3.48 15.15
CA TRP A 143 6.71 -2.73 14.04
C TRP A 143 7.63 -1.74 13.32
N ARG A 144 8.66 -1.25 14.01
CA ARG A 144 9.60 -0.25 13.47
C ARG A 144 10.83 -0.89 12.83
N LYS A 145 11.03 -2.19 13.00
CA LYS A 145 12.23 -2.92 12.55
C LYS A 145 11.82 -4.08 11.67
N SER A 146 12.74 -4.56 10.84
CA SER A 146 12.56 -5.86 10.22
C SER A 146 13.09 -6.96 11.12
N TYR A 147 12.81 -8.21 10.79
CA TYR A 147 13.41 -9.37 11.40
C TYR A 147 14.80 -9.67 10.82
N ASP A 148 15.63 -10.34 11.61
CA ASP A 148 16.88 -10.93 11.14
C ASP A 148 16.65 -12.05 10.11
N PRO A 149 17.67 -12.50 9.37
CA PRO A 149 17.51 -13.55 8.37
C PRO A 149 17.01 -14.89 8.90
N GLU A 150 17.25 -15.17 10.18
CA GLU A 150 16.68 -16.36 10.84
C GLU A 150 15.18 -16.18 11.14
N GLY A 151 14.67 -14.95 11.13
CA GLY A 151 13.29 -14.61 11.50
C GLY A 151 13.02 -14.88 12.98
N LYS A 152 14.01 -14.67 13.85
CA LYS A 152 13.91 -14.96 15.29
C LYS A 152 13.99 -13.72 16.16
N ARG A 153 14.61 -12.65 15.65
CA ARG A 153 14.83 -11.40 16.40
C ARG A 153 14.62 -10.20 15.50
N ASN A 154 14.36 -9.05 16.11
CA ASN A 154 14.35 -7.78 15.39
C ASN A 154 15.77 -7.40 15.00
N HIS A 155 15.92 -6.86 13.80
CA HIS A 155 17.16 -6.28 13.32
C HIS A 155 17.60 -5.10 14.20
N THR A 156 18.89 -4.76 14.16
CA THR A 156 19.43 -3.63 14.96
C THR A 156 18.82 -2.29 14.52
N TYR A 157 18.59 -2.14 13.22
CA TYR A 157 18.14 -0.92 12.56
C TYR A 157 16.66 -0.97 12.18
N GLY A 158 16.05 0.20 11.98
CA GLY A 158 14.68 0.30 11.52
C GLY A 158 14.58 0.00 10.03
N TRP A 159 13.48 -0.62 9.60
CA TRP A 159 13.37 -1.06 8.20
C TRP A 159 13.37 0.11 7.22
N ALA A 160 12.82 1.28 7.59
CA ALA A 160 12.84 2.44 6.71
C ALA A 160 14.22 3.09 6.67
N GLY A 161 14.94 3.12 7.79
CA GLY A 161 16.35 3.52 7.81
C GLY A 161 17.25 2.60 6.98
N MET A 162 17.07 1.28 7.06
CA MET A 162 17.78 0.31 6.22
C MET A 162 17.43 0.44 4.74
N MET A 163 16.17 0.72 4.41
CA MET A 163 15.76 1.04 3.06
C MET A 163 16.47 2.31 2.57
N MET A 164 16.52 3.34 3.39
CA MET A 164 17.23 4.57 3.03
C MET A 164 18.74 4.38 2.96
N ASP A 165 19.37 3.47 3.71
CA ASP A 165 20.79 3.09 3.49
C ASP A 165 21.07 2.63 2.06
N LEU A 166 20.07 2.07 1.37
CA LEU A 166 20.18 1.58 0.00
C LEU A 166 19.77 2.62 -1.05
N LEU A 167 18.90 3.56 -0.68
CA LEU A 167 18.29 4.53 -1.60
C LEU A 167 18.86 5.95 -1.50
N TYR A 168 19.51 6.30 -0.39
CA TYR A 168 20.00 7.66 -0.17
C TYR A 168 21.21 7.98 -1.06
N ASP A 169 21.33 9.26 -1.38
CA ASP A 169 22.51 9.81 -2.03
C ASP A 169 23.45 10.43 -0.96
N PRO A 170 24.66 9.87 -0.74
CA PRO A 170 25.59 10.36 0.26
C PRO A 170 26.18 11.74 -0.06
N SER A 171 25.94 12.29 -1.25
CA SER A 171 26.35 13.66 -1.61
C SER A 171 25.41 14.74 -1.05
N LYS A 172 24.21 14.38 -0.58
CA LYS A 172 23.22 15.32 -0.04
C LYS A 172 23.58 15.77 1.37
N ILE A 173 23.41 17.06 1.63
CA ILE A 173 23.68 17.69 2.93
C ILE A 173 22.62 17.30 3.96
N LEU A 174 21.35 17.25 3.53
CA LEU A 174 20.21 16.96 4.39
C LEU A 174 19.80 15.48 4.32
N PRO A 175 19.49 14.88 5.48
CA PRO A 175 18.90 13.55 5.50
C PRO A 175 17.50 13.54 4.88
N GLU A 176 17.28 12.60 3.96
CA GLU A 176 15.96 12.30 3.40
C GLU A 176 15.04 11.55 4.41
N SER A 177 15.61 11.08 5.52
CA SER A 177 14.90 10.42 6.63
C SER A 177 14.62 11.38 7.77
N ILE A 178 13.35 11.66 8.03
CA ILE A 178 12.92 12.72 8.94
C ILE A 178 11.94 12.14 9.96
N ALA A 179 12.14 12.43 11.24
CA ALA A 179 11.32 11.88 12.31
C ALA A 179 10.99 12.92 13.37
N GLN A 180 9.70 13.07 13.68
CA GLN A 180 9.27 13.87 14.81
C GLN A 180 9.78 13.26 16.12
N GLY A 181 10.55 14.01 16.90
CA GLY A 181 11.19 13.57 18.15
C GLY A 181 12.29 12.52 17.97
N GLY A 182 12.66 12.21 16.72
CA GLY A 182 13.49 11.05 16.38
C GLY A 182 12.72 9.72 16.41
N SER A 183 13.18 8.73 15.64
CA SER A 183 12.58 7.39 15.65
C SER A 183 13.59 6.30 15.30
N LEU A 184 13.46 5.14 15.95
CA LEU A 184 14.25 3.97 15.56
C LEU A 184 13.84 3.41 14.19
N TRP A 185 12.65 3.77 13.72
CA TRP A 185 12.15 3.35 12.39
C TRP A 185 12.98 3.94 11.24
N THR A 186 13.37 5.22 11.37
CA THR A 186 14.16 5.95 10.36
C THR A 186 15.66 5.76 10.50
N ARG A 187 16.12 4.99 11.51
CA ARG A 187 17.54 4.81 11.80
C ARG A 187 18.15 3.66 10.99
N GLY A 188 19.00 3.99 10.03
CA GLY A 188 19.86 3.06 9.28
C GLY A 188 21.25 2.90 9.89
N PHE A 189 22.11 2.14 9.19
CA PHE A 189 23.54 2.01 9.50
C PHE A 189 24.34 3.22 8.99
N ASN A 190 24.05 3.68 7.76
CA ASN A 190 24.78 4.76 7.09
C ASN A 190 23.93 6.03 6.91
N ALA A 191 22.66 5.88 6.51
CA ALA A 191 21.75 6.96 6.22
C ALA A 191 21.40 7.70 7.54
N PRO A 192 21.74 9.01 7.63
CA PRO A 192 21.39 9.79 8.79
C PRO A 192 19.87 9.97 8.89
N SER A 193 19.38 10.29 10.09
CA SER A 193 17.99 10.70 10.31
C SER A 193 17.99 12.06 11.00
N LEU A 194 17.13 12.96 10.53
CA LEU A 194 16.89 14.25 11.17
C LEU A 194 15.73 14.13 12.16
N GLY A 195 15.96 14.56 13.41
CA GLY A 195 14.91 14.70 14.42
C GLY A 195 14.29 16.09 14.34
N LEU A 196 12.95 16.18 14.27
CA LEU A 196 12.21 17.45 14.29
C LEU A 196 11.37 17.61 15.56
N SER A 197 11.19 18.85 15.99
CA SER A 197 10.24 19.25 17.04
C SER A 197 9.08 20.05 16.44
N ASN A 198 7.95 20.14 17.16
CA ASN A 198 6.74 20.84 16.66
C ASN A 198 7.02 22.33 16.41
N ASN A 199 8.04 22.86 17.09
CA ASN A 199 8.71 24.09 16.73
C ASN A 199 10.02 23.69 16.02
N ILE A 200 10.09 23.89 14.70
CA ILE A 200 11.34 23.68 13.91
C ILE A 200 12.42 24.67 14.32
N SER A 201 12.03 25.69 15.08
CA SER A 201 12.95 26.56 15.74
C SER A 201 13.75 25.77 16.79
N GLY A 202 15.04 25.54 16.52
CA GLY A 202 16.04 25.38 17.58
C GLY A 202 16.08 26.58 18.55
N ASP A 203 15.26 27.60 18.31
CA ASP A 203 15.19 28.87 19.01
C ASP A 203 14.75 28.80 20.47
N GLU A 204 13.96 27.83 20.94
CA GLU A 204 13.56 27.91 22.36
C GLU A 204 14.74 27.73 23.34
N ILE A 205 15.80 27.03 22.92
CA ILE A 205 17.03 26.90 23.72
C ILE A 205 18.10 27.92 23.26
N LEU A 206 18.12 28.36 22.01
CA LEU A 206 19.20 29.24 21.50
C LEU A 206 18.80 30.71 21.38
N ALA A 207 17.54 31.03 21.05
CA ALA A 207 17.05 32.41 21.10
C ALA A 207 16.93 32.91 22.55
N ASN A 208 16.79 32.01 23.52
CA ASN A 208 16.89 32.33 24.94
C ASN A 208 18.35 32.40 25.45
N PHE A 209 19.34 31.89 24.70
CA PHE A 209 20.75 31.83 25.13
C PHE A 209 21.77 31.97 23.97
N PRO A 210 21.88 33.12 23.29
CA PRO A 210 22.89 33.34 22.25
C PRO A 210 24.34 33.19 22.74
N GLU A 211 24.55 33.37 24.06
CA GLU A 211 25.81 33.13 24.75
C GLU A 211 26.20 31.64 24.74
N LEU A 212 25.24 30.71 24.78
CA LEU A 212 25.50 29.26 24.70
C LEU A 212 26.07 28.88 23.34
N LYS A 213 25.56 29.45 22.22
CA LYS A 213 26.10 29.20 20.87
C LYS A 213 27.57 29.61 20.78
N ALA A 214 27.89 30.82 21.25
CA ALA A 214 29.26 31.34 21.28
C ALA A 214 30.16 30.57 22.25
N ILE A 215 29.65 30.12 23.41
CA ILE A 215 30.39 29.26 24.34
C ILE A 215 30.71 27.91 23.69
N TYR A 216 29.78 27.27 22.98
CA TYR A 216 30.00 25.98 22.30
C TYR A 216 30.96 26.08 21.11
N GLU A 217 30.82 27.12 20.28
CA GLU A 217 31.73 27.40 19.17
C GLU A 217 33.16 27.67 19.68
N ASN A 218 33.32 28.27 20.86
CA ASN A 218 34.62 28.53 21.50
C ASN A 218 35.10 27.39 22.43
N TYR A 219 34.27 26.42 22.82
CA TYR A 219 34.63 25.36 23.78
C TYR A 219 35.63 24.34 23.19
N HIS A 220 35.86 24.38 21.88
CA HIS A 220 36.75 23.48 21.16
C HIS A 220 38.25 23.76 21.37
N SER A 221 38.62 24.82 22.10
CA SER A 221 40.02 25.25 22.16
C SER A 221 40.82 24.87 23.41
N ASP A 222 40.23 24.41 24.54
CA ASP A 222 41.07 24.38 25.76
C ASP A 222 40.77 23.41 26.93
N THR A 223 40.06 22.29 26.75
CA THR A 223 40.04 21.25 27.80
C THR A 223 40.11 19.84 27.25
N ALA A 224 40.71 18.91 28.01
CA ALA A 224 40.73 17.48 27.69
C ALA A 224 39.31 16.90 27.84
N VAL A 225 38.48 17.13 26.83
CA VAL A 225 37.13 16.59 26.70
C VAL A 225 37.23 15.10 26.36
N SER A 226 36.40 14.26 26.98
CA SER A 226 36.39 12.83 26.64
C SER A 226 35.94 12.62 25.17
N PRO A 227 36.39 11.56 24.47
CA PRO A 227 35.93 11.29 23.11
C PRO A 227 34.40 11.18 22.97
N PHE A 228 33.70 10.80 24.05
CA PHE A 228 32.24 10.75 24.09
C PHE A 228 31.62 12.15 24.09
N GLU A 229 32.11 13.05 24.95
CA GLU A 229 31.63 14.44 25.00
C GLU A 229 31.93 15.18 23.70
N GLN A 230 33.09 14.95 23.09
CA GLN A 230 33.43 15.51 21.78
C GLN A 230 32.43 15.05 20.69
N GLU A 231 32.07 13.77 20.65
CA GLU A 231 31.09 13.26 19.69
C GLU A 231 29.69 13.83 19.96
N VAL A 232 29.28 13.97 21.23
CA VAL A 232 28.00 14.60 21.59
C VAL A 232 27.95 16.05 21.09
N ASP A 233 29.02 16.81 21.28
CA ASP A 233 29.11 18.21 20.84
C ASP A 233 29.08 18.32 19.31
N ILE A 234 29.85 17.48 18.60
CA ILE A 234 29.82 17.42 17.12
C ILE A 234 28.41 17.13 16.62
N ARG A 235 27.71 16.15 17.20
CA ARG A 235 26.33 15.80 16.80
C ARG A 235 25.33 16.90 17.11
N ARG A 236 25.53 17.62 18.22
CA ARG A 236 24.67 18.75 18.59
C ARG A 236 24.84 19.92 17.63
N ILE A 237 26.08 20.30 17.31
CA ILE A 237 26.38 21.37 16.35
C ILE A 237 25.88 21.01 14.94
N ASP A 238 26.09 19.76 14.51
CA ASP A 238 25.57 19.25 13.24
C ASP A 238 24.03 19.33 13.18
N GLY A 239 23.35 18.93 14.26
CA GLY A 239 21.89 19.06 14.39
C GLY A 239 21.41 20.51 14.32
N MET A 240 22.09 21.42 15.01
CA MET A 240 21.76 22.86 14.99
C MET A 240 21.93 23.47 13.60
N THR A 241 23.08 23.22 12.97
CA THR A 241 23.40 23.75 11.63
C THR A 241 22.39 23.26 10.59
N LYS A 242 22.02 21.98 10.65
CA LYS A 242 20.98 21.40 9.77
C LYS A 242 19.60 21.99 10.07
N GLY A 243 19.27 22.21 11.34
CA GLY A 243 18.03 22.87 11.75
C GLY A 243 17.91 24.29 11.20
N GLU A 244 18.96 25.11 11.33
CA GLU A 244 19.02 26.46 10.75
C GLU A 244 18.88 26.44 9.22
N TYR A 245 19.56 25.50 8.56
CA TYR A 245 19.47 25.33 7.11
C TYR A 245 18.05 24.94 6.66
N VAL A 246 17.43 23.95 7.31
CA VAL A 246 16.03 23.56 7.04
C VAL A 246 15.08 24.73 7.29
N GLN A 247 15.20 25.43 8.41
CA GLN A 247 14.36 26.58 8.72
C GLN A 247 14.49 27.70 7.69
N SER A 248 15.71 27.96 7.18
CA SER A 248 15.94 28.96 6.14
C SER A 248 15.17 28.65 4.85
N ILE A 249 15.09 27.37 4.48
CA ILE A 249 14.33 26.90 3.33
C ILE A 249 12.82 26.97 3.64
N LEU A 250 12.38 26.35 4.74
CA LEU A 250 10.96 26.26 5.09
C LEU A 250 10.30 27.63 5.35
N SER A 251 11.07 28.67 5.69
CA SER A 251 10.54 30.04 5.81
C SER A 251 9.92 30.59 4.53
N GLN A 252 10.24 29.99 3.37
CA GLN A 252 9.69 30.36 2.06
C GLN A 252 8.39 29.62 1.73
N TYR A 253 8.04 28.59 2.52
CA TYR A 253 6.87 27.74 2.31
C TYR A 253 5.85 28.01 3.43
N PRO A 254 4.67 28.57 3.14
CA PRO A 254 3.69 28.89 4.17
C PRO A 254 3.15 27.62 4.84
N VAL A 255 2.87 27.69 6.14
CA VAL A 255 2.17 26.62 6.87
C VAL A 255 0.76 26.50 6.30
N ASP A 256 0.33 25.28 6.00
CA ASP A 256 -1.02 25.02 5.53
C ASP A 256 -2.00 24.88 6.71
N GLU A 257 -2.66 25.99 7.03
CA GLU A 257 -3.63 26.08 8.12
C GLU A 257 -4.93 25.30 7.88
N THR A 258 -5.16 24.78 6.65
CA THR A 258 -6.33 23.92 6.37
C THR A 258 -6.20 22.54 7.03
N ILE A 259 -4.97 22.11 7.31
CA ILE A 259 -4.70 20.92 8.12
C ILE A 259 -5.07 21.23 9.56
N VAL A 260 -5.91 20.41 10.19
CA VAL A 260 -6.40 20.66 11.56
C VAL A 260 -5.25 20.83 12.57
N ASP A 261 -5.40 21.76 13.53
CA ASP A 261 -4.42 21.92 14.61
C ASP A 261 -4.75 21.02 15.81
N ASN A 262 -4.37 19.75 15.70
CA ASN A 262 -4.33 18.81 16.81
C ASN A 262 -2.94 18.19 16.91
N SER A 263 -2.65 17.42 17.96
CA SER A 263 -1.30 16.87 18.20
C SER A 263 -0.68 16.16 17.00
N LEU A 264 -1.47 15.48 16.16
CA LEU A 264 -0.98 14.87 14.92
C LEU A 264 -0.98 15.86 13.75
N GLY A 265 -2.05 16.66 13.61
CA GLY A 265 -2.17 17.64 12.53
C GLY A 265 -1.07 18.70 12.54
N SER A 266 -0.63 19.19 13.71
CA SER A 266 0.51 20.13 13.80
C SER A 266 1.82 19.51 13.29
N GLN A 267 2.02 18.19 13.47
CA GLN A 267 3.17 17.48 12.89
C GLN A 267 3.02 17.35 11.36
N LEU A 268 1.80 17.06 10.89
CA LEU A 268 1.50 16.89 9.46
C LEU A 268 1.63 18.21 8.68
N ARG A 269 1.38 19.36 9.30
CA ARG A 269 1.65 20.69 8.73
C ARG A 269 3.14 20.86 8.37
N VAL A 270 4.03 20.50 9.30
CA VAL A 270 5.48 20.52 9.09
C VAL A 270 5.90 19.53 8.00
N VAL A 271 5.31 18.32 8.01
CA VAL A 271 5.54 17.32 6.95
C VAL A 271 5.12 17.87 5.58
N LYS A 272 3.95 18.51 5.47
CA LYS A 272 3.44 19.09 4.23
C LYS A 272 4.42 20.13 3.68
N GLN A 273 4.87 21.07 4.50
CA GLN A 273 5.86 22.09 4.09
C GLN A 273 7.15 21.45 3.58
N MET A 274 7.66 20.40 4.23
CA MET A 274 8.88 19.72 3.77
C MET A 274 8.71 18.95 2.47
N ILE A 275 7.51 18.45 2.18
CA ILE A 275 7.20 17.79 0.90
C ILE A 275 7.15 18.84 -0.22
N GLU A 276 6.54 20.00 0.02
CA GLU A 276 6.55 21.10 -0.93
C GLU A 276 7.96 21.66 -1.17
N ALA A 277 8.77 21.70 -0.12
CA ALA A 277 10.17 22.14 -0.18
C ALA A 277 11.15 21.08 -0.71
N ALA A 278 10.68 19.92 -1.18
CA ALA A 278 11.56 18.81 -1.55
C ALA A 278 12.62 19.19 -2.59
N ASP A 279 12.30 20.07 -3.55
CA ASP A 279 13.26 20.58 -4.54
C ASP A 279 14.38 21.39 -3.90
N ASP A 280 14.02 22.37 -3.07
CA ASP A 280 14.98 23.26 -2.40
C ASP A 280 15.82 22.51 -1.35
N LEU A 281 15.25 21.45 -0.76
CA LEU A 281 15.95 20.53 0.13
C LEU A 281 16.84 19.53 -0.64
N GLY A 282 16.70 19.42 -1.97
CA GLY A 282 17.40 18.45 -2.81
C GLY A 282 16.95 17.00 -2.58
N HIS A 283 15.73 16.77 -2.09
CA HIS A 283 15.21 15.45 -1.75
C HIS A 283 14.44 14.83 -2.93
N GLU A 284 14.75 13.57 -3.25
CA GLU A 284 13.98 12.78 -4.23
C GLU A 284 12.98 11.85 -3.55
N ARG A 285 13.41 11.32 -2.41
CA ARG A 285 12.64 10.42 -1.55
C ARG A 285 12.62 11.02 -0.17
N GLN A 286 11.47 11.01 0.49
CA GLN A 286 11.38 11.43 1.89
C GLN A 286 10.65 10.37 2.70
N ILE A 287 11.14 10.10 3.90
CA ILE A 287 10.40 9.31 4.88
C ILE A 287 10.15 10.15 6.11
N PHE A 288 8.91 10.18 6.59
CA PHE A 288 8.46 10.98 7.72
C PHE A 288 7.87 10.09 8.80
N PHE A 289 8.38 10.20 10.02
CA PHE A 289 7.75 9.60 11.19
C PHE A 289 6.97 10.66 11.96
N VAL A 290 5.67 10.44 12.13
CA VAL A 290 4.80 11.24 13.01
C VAL A 290 4.05 10.30 13.94
N SER A 291 3.45 10.84 14.99
CA SER A 291 2.77 9.97 15.96
C SER A 291 1.54 10.59 16.60
N LEU A 292 0.63 9.72 17.03
CA LEU A 292 -0.53 10.04 17.84
C LEU A 292 -0.59 9.07 19.01
N GLY A 293 -0.47 9.59 20.23
CA GLY A 293 -0.51 8.79 21.46
C GLY A 293 -1.90 8.68 22.08
N GLY A 294 -1.97 7.88 23.15
CA GLY A 294 -3.18 7.71 23.95
C GLY A 294 -4.13 6.63 23.43
N TRP A 295 -3.59 5.63 22.73
CA TRP A 295 -4.30 4.43 22.29
C TRP A 295 -4.31 3.31 23.34
N ASP A 296 -3.76 3.56 24.54
CA ASP A 296 -3.71 2.57 25.61
C ASP A 296 -5.08 2.41 26.32
N SER A 297 -6.09 2.01 25.55
CA SER A 297 -7.52 2.09 25.89
C SER A 297 -8.01 0.95 26.78
N HIS A 298 -7.35 0.71 27.92
CA HIS A 298 -7.84 -0.25 28.93
C HIS A 298 -9.13 0.18 29.62
N ARG A 299 -9.60 1.41 29.38
CA ARG A 299 -10.82 1.99 29.95
C ARG A 299 -11.50 2.87 28.91
N GLY A 300 -12.82 2.74 28.79
CA GLY A 300 -13.63 3.58 27.90
C GLY A 300 -13.29 3.42 26.41
N SER A 301 -14.03 4.15 25.58
CA SER A 301 -13.95 4.05 24.12
C SER A 301 -12.75 4.81 23.54
N ASN A 302 -12.26 4.36 22.38
CA ASN A 302 -11.24 5.05 21.60
C ASN A 302 -11.81 6.12 20.63
N THR A 303 -13.11 6.42 20.67
CA THR A 303 -13.81 7.39 19.78
C THR A 303 -13.07 8.72 19.65
N ASN A 304 -12.58 9.31 20.75
CA ASN A 304 -11.85 10.58 20.71
C ASN A 304 -10.52 10.49 19.93
N GLN A 305 -9.82 9.36 20.02
CA GLN A 305 -8.59 9.15 19.27
C GLN A 305 -8.87 8.87 17.80
N LEU A 306 -9.95 8.15 17.50
CA LEU A 306 -10.42 7.97 16.12
C LEU A 306 -10.77 9.32 15.47
N ALA A 307 -11.48 10.21 16.16
CA ALA A 307 -11.80 11.54 15.63
C ALA A 307 -10.57 12.44 15.41
N LYS A 308 -9.57 12.37 16.30
CA LYS A 308 -8.29 13.08 16.13
C LYS A 308 -7.50 12.55 14.94
N LEU A 309 -7.46 11.23 14.79
CA LEU A 309 -6.81 10.57 13.66
C LEU A 309 -7.50 10.92 12.34
N ASP A 310 -8.83 10.79 12.29
CA ASP A 310 -9.65 11.08 11.12
C ASP A 310 -9.46 12.51 10.62
N SER A 311 -9.62 13.49 11.52
CA SER A 311 -9.49 14.90 11.16
C SER A 311 -8.09 15.27 10.69
N ALA A 312 -7.04 14.70 11.29
CA ALA A 312 -5.67 14.93 10.90
C ALA A 312 -5.33 14.29 9.54
N LEU A 313 -5.69 13.02 9.33
CA LEU A 313 -5.43 12.32 8.08
C LEU A 313 -6.25 12.88 6.91
N GLY A 314 -7.53 13.16 7.14
CA GLY A 314 -8.45 13.69 6.13
C GLY A 314 -8.01 15.07 5.63
N SER A 315 -7.77 16.01 6.54
CA SER A 315 -7.31 17.36 6.18
C SER A 315 -5.92 17.36 5.54
N PHE A 316 -4.99 16.50 6.01
CA PHE A 316 -3.68 16.34 5.38
C PHE A 316 -3.77 15.79 3.95
N GLN A 317 -4.56 14.74 3.73
CA GLN A 317 -4.73 14.19 2.38
C GLN A 317 -5.40 15.18 1.44
N GLN A 318 -6.36 15.97 1.93
CA GLN A 318 -6.99 17.04 1.15
C GLN A 318 -5.96 18.11 0.75
N ALA A 319 -5.16 18.61 1.69
CA ALA A 319 -4.12 19.61 1.43
C ALA A 319 -3.08 19.11 0.40
N LEU A 320 -2.70 17.84 0.47
CA LEU A 320 -1.84 17.21 -0.53
C LEU A 320 -2.48 17.15 -1.92
N ASN A 321 -3.76 16.80 -1.99
CA ASN A 321 -4.51 16.75 -3.25
C ASN A 321 -4.64 18.14 -3.87
N ASP A 322 -4.95 19.16 -3.07
CA ASP A 322 -5.07 20.56 -3.51
C ASP A 322 -3.74 21.09 -4.05
N SER A 323 -2.63 20.57 -3.55
CA SER A 323 -1.27 20.90 -3.99
C SER A 323 -0.77 20.00 -5.15
N GLY A 324 -1.61 19.09 -5.66
CA GLY A 324 -1.23 18.15 -6.73
C GLY A 324 -0.22 17.06 -6.32
N LEU A 325 -0.03 16.86 -5.01
CA LEU A 325 0.96 15.93 -4.43
C LEU A 325 0.35 14.56 -4.05
N GLY A 326 -0.97 14.39 -4.21
CA GLY A 326 -1.71 13.21 -3.76
C GLY A 326 -1.17 11.87 -4.29
N ALA A 327 -0.60 11.84 -5.50
CA ALA A 327 0.01 10.63 -6.09
C ALA A 327 1.45 10.39 -5.63
N ASN A 328 2.13 11.43 -5.14
CA ASN A 328 3.53 11.41 -4.74
C ASN A 328 3.72 11.08 -3.26
N VAL A 329 2.66 11.15 -2.45
CA VAL A 329 2.71 10.94 -1.01
C VAL A 329 1.83 9.76 -0.64
N THR A 330 2.40 8.82 0.11
CA THR A 330 1.65 7.73 0.73
C THR A 330 1.74 7.84 2.25
N THR A 331 0.60 7.95 2.91
CA THR A 331 0.49 8.00 4.37
C THR A 331 -0.02 6.66 4.88
N PHE A 332 0.57 6.13 5.95
CA PHE A 332 0.11 4.85 6.50
C PHE A 332 0.18 4.83 8.02
N THR A 333 -0.67 4.03 8.65
CA THR A 333 -0.66 3.84 10.10
C THR A 333 0.15 2.63 10.52
N MET A 334 0.71 2.71 11.72
CA MET A 334 1.31 1.58 12.45
C MET A 334 0.81 1.60 13.88
N SER A 335 0.68 0.43 14.50
CA SER A 335 0.47 0.33 15.93
C SER A 335 1.16 -0.92 16.46
N GLU A 336 1.71 -0.87 17.67
CA GLU A 336 2.52 -1.95 18.24
C GLU A 336 1.80 -3.31 18.30
N PHE A 337 0.50 -3.31 18.53
CA PHE A 337 -0.38 -4.48 18.44
C PHE A 337 -1.82 -4.03 18.20
N GLY A 338 -2.67 -4.97 17.77
CA GLY A 338 -4.13 -4.79 17.87
C GLY A 338 -4.63 -4.95 19.31
N ARG A 339 -5.93 -4.75 19.54
CA ARG A 339 -6.59 -4.94 20.84
C ARG A 339 -7.43 -6.21 20.87
N THR A 340 -7.75 -6.68 22.08
CA THR A 340 -8.69 -7.79 22.25
C THR A 340 -10.05 -7.42 21.67
N VAL A 341 -10.74 -8.39 21.09
CA VAL A 341 -12.08 -8.14 20.52
C VAL A 341 -13.13 -8.05 21.61
N ARG A 342 -12.99 -8.79 22.71
CA ARG A 342 -13.87 -8.65 23.87
C ARG A 342 -13.46 -7.45 24.69
N GLU A 343 -14.45 -6.67 25.10
CA GLU A 343 -14.26 -5.63 26.10
C GLU A 343 -13.88 -6.22 27.46
N ASN A 344 -13.08 -5.47 28.21
CA ASN A 344 -12.69 -5.80 29.57
C ASN A 344 -13.68 -5.22 30.59
N ALA A 345 -13.51 -5.55 31.87
CA ALA A 345 -14.43 -5.12 32.94
C ALA A 345 -14.47 -3.59 33.19
N ASN A 346 -13.58 -2.81 32.56
CA ASN A 346 -13.57 -1.36 32.65
C ASN A 346 -14.12 -0.69 31.37
N ASN A 347 -14.91 -1.44 30.59
CA ASN A 347 -15.44 -1.00 29.31
C ASN A 347 -14.32 -0.49 28.40
N GLY A 348 -13.18 -1.18 28.34
CA GLY A 348 -12.07 -0.92 27.43
C GLY A 348 -11.57 -2.22 26.82
N THR A 349 -10.34 -2.27 26.32
CA THR A 349 -9.76 -3.49 25.72
C THR A 349 -8.34 -3.76 26.18
N ASP A 350 -7.92 -5.03 26.12
CA ASP A 350 -6.57 -5.47 26.51
C ASP A 350 -5.68 -5.73 25.29
N HIS A 351 -4.42 -6.10 25.51
CA HIS A 351 -3.44 -6.29 24.44
C HIS A 351 -3.79 -7.49 23.55
N GLY A 352 -4.03 -7.22 22.26
CA GLY A 352 -4.28 -8.19 21.21
C GLY A 352 -3.02 -8.55 20.42
N TRP A 353 -3.18 -8.84 19.14
CA TRP A 353 -2.07 -9.20 18.25
C TRP A 353 -2.25 -8.60 16.85
N GLY A 354 -3.10 -9.20 16.01
CA GLY A 354 -3.50 -8.62 14.73
C GLY A 354 -4.49 -7.47 14.88
N GLY A 355 -4.47 -6.54 13.91
CA GLY A 355 -5.39 -5.41 13.84
C GLY A 355 -5.57 -4.92 12.40
N VAL A 356 -6.11 -3.72 12.25
CA VAL A 356 -6.28 -3.05 10.95
C VAL A 356 -5.33 -1.84 10.90
N GLN A 357 -4.67 -1.65 9.75
CA GLN A 357 -3.95 -0.41 9.43
C GLN A 357 -4.57 0.24 8.20
N PHE A 358 -4.41 1.55 8.06
CA PHE A 358 -4.87 2.30 6.90
C PHE A 358 -3.69 2.78 6.08
N VAL A 359 -3.80 2.70 4.75
CA VAL A 359 -2.85 3.27 3.79
C VAL A 359 -3.62 4.24 2.90
N LEU A 360 -3.12 5.47 2.76
CA LEU A 360 -3.77 6.59 2.10
C LEU A 360 -2.85 7.16 1.03
N GLY A 361 -3.45 7.69 -0.03
CA GLY A 361 -2.78 8.37 -1.15
C GLY A 361 -3.40 7.97 -2.48
N GLN A 362 -3.23 8.80 -3.52
CA GLN A 362 -3.80 8.50 -4.86
C GLN A 362 -3.06 7.35 -5.57
N SER A 363 -1.96 6.87 -5.00
CA SER A 363 -1.22 5.69 -5.47
C SER A 363 -1.74 4.36 -4.90
N VAL A 364 -2.71 4.36 -3.98
CA VAL A 364 -3.26 3.09 -3.46
C VAL A 364 -4.20 2.44 -4.48
N ASN A 365 -4.24 1.12 -4.52
CA ASN A 365 -5.19 0.36 -5.32
C ASN A 365 -6.53 0.26 -4.57
N GLY A 366 -7.31 1.34 -4.60
CA GLY A 366 -8.58 1.48 -3.88
C GLY A 366 -9.73 0.58 -4.35
N GLY A 367 -10.91 0.77 -3.74
CA GLY A 367 -12.15 0.05 -4.08
C GLY A 367 -12.31 -1.32 -3.40
N ARG A 368 -11.37 -1.71 -2.54
CA ARG A 368 -11.42 -2.92 -1.71
C ARG A 368 -10.62 -2.75 -0.43
N ALA A 369 -10.82 -3.65 0.52
CA ALA A 369 -9.83 -3.88 1.58
C ALA A 369 -8.90 -5.05 1.20
N TYR A 370 -7.77 -5.14 1.90
CA TYR A 370 -6.78 -6.20 1.70
C TYR A 370 -6.69 -7.06 2.95
N GLY A 371 -6.79 -8.38 2.80
CA GLY A 371 -6.84 -9.33 3.90
C GLY A 371 -8.27 -9.73 4.30
N ASP A 372 -8.35 -10.84 5.02
CA ASP A 372 -9.61 -11.40 5.52
C ASP A 372 -10.05 -10.72 6.81
N TYR A 373 -11.33 -10.38 6.91
CA TYR A 373 -11.90 -9.93 8.17
C TYR A 373 -12.05 -11.12 9.13
N PRO A 374 -11.47 -11.08 10.35
CA PRO A 374 -11.53 -12.22 11.26
C PRO A 374 -12.96 -12.54 11.69
N ASN A 375 -13.26 -13.83 11.85
CA ASN A 375 -14.45 -14.25 12.58
C ASN A 375 -14.14 -14.26 14.07
N PHE A 376 -14.90 -13.49 14.85
CA PHE A 376 -14.65 -13.32 16.27
C PHE A 376 -15.17 -14.45 17.17
N SER A 377 -15.70 -15.52 16.58
CA SER A 377 -15.99 -16.75 17.31
C SER A 377 -14.70 -17.41 17.82
N GLY A 378 -14.55 -17.51 19.14
CA GLY A 378 -13.43 -18.24 19.76
C GLY A 378 -12.43 -17.35 20.48
N SER A 379 -11.23 -17.19 19.91
CA SER A 379 -10.09 -16.52 20.56
C SER A 379 -10.39 -15.05 20.85
N ASN A 380 -9.81 -14.50 21.92
CA ASN A 380 -9.90 -13.07 22.21
C ASN A 380 -8.74 -12.25 21.60
N LYS A 381 -7.63 -12.92 21.27
CA LYS A 381 -6.44 -12.35 20.63
C LYS A 381 -6.28 -13.01 19.28
N PHE A 382 -6.53 -12.27 18.20
CA PHE A 382 -6.52 -12.83 16.86
C PHE A 382 -5.12 -12.80 16.27
N GLN A 383 -4.71 -13.96 15.78
CA GLN A 383 -3.47 -14.12 15.03
C GLN A 383 -3.61 -13.37 13.69
N PRO A 384 -2.65 -12.50 13.34
CA PRO A 384 -2.59 -11.89 12.03
C PRO A 384 -2.53 -12.94 10.93
N THR A 385 -3.19 -12.69 9.82
CA THR A 385 -3.03 -13.46 8.58
C THR A 385 -2.06 -12.77 7.63
N LEU A 386 -1.80 -11.48 7.85
CA LEU A 386 -0.81 -10.69 7.12
C LEU A 386 0.29 -10.22 8.06
N ALA A 387 1.54 -10.31 7.62
CA ALA A 387 2.68 -9.80 8.36
C ALA A 387 2.84 -8.29 8.15
N HIS A 388 3.18 -7.56 9.22
CA HIS A 388 3.55 -6.15 9.13
C HIS A 388 4.70 -5.91 8.14
N GLU A 389 5.63 -6.87 7.99
CA GLU A 389 6.68 -6.79 6.98
C GLU A 389 6.14 -6.88 5.56
N GLN A 390 5.08 -7.66 5.27
CA GLN A 390 4.48 -7.69 3.92
C GLN A 390 3.88 -6.33 3.57
N MET A 391 3.31 -5.64 4.56
CA MET A 391 2.84 -4.25 4.40
C MET A 391 4.02 -3.30 4.17
N ALA A 392 5.05 -3.35 5.01
CA ALA A 392 6.23 -2.52 4.89
C ALA A 392 6.98 -2.74 3.55
N ALA A 393 7.09 -3.99 3.10
CA ALA A 393 7.69 -4.35 1.82
C ALA A 393 6.91 -3.76 0.63
N THR A 394 5.58 -3.77 0.69
CA THR A 394 4.75 -3.16 -0.35
C THR A 394 4.98 -1.64 -0.45
N LEU A 395 5.12 -0.96 0.69
CA LEU A 395 5.46 0.48 0.74
C LEU A 395 6.88 0.77 0.28
N ALA A 396 7.84 -0.09 0.67
CA ALA A 396 9.24 0.03 0.27
C ALA A 396 9.43 -0.16 -1.24
N GLU A 397 8.72 -1.12 -1.83
CA GLU A 397 8.67 -1.31 -3.28
C GLU A 397 8.13 -0.07 -3.98
N TRP A 398 7.03 0.51 -3.46
CA TRP A 398 6.45 1.73 -4.02
C TRP A 398 7.40 2.93 -4.01
N ILE A 399 8.20 3.14 -2.96
CA ILE A 399 9.17 4.25 -2.92
C ILE A 399 10.47 3.96 -3.73
N GLY A 400 10.59 2.74 -4.27
CA GLY A 400 11.62 2.38 -5.25
C GLY A 400 12.70 1.42 -4.74
N LEU A 401 12.46 0.67 -3.66
CA LEU A 401 13.35 -0.40 -3.23
C LEU A 401 13.26 -1.58 -4.22
N SER A 402 14.41 -2.01 -4.75
CA SER A 402 14.46 -3.16 -5.67
C SER A 402 14.16 -4.49 -4.97
N ALA A 403 13.88 -5.54 -5.75
CA ALA A 403 13.69 -6.89 -5.22
C ALA A 403 14.91 -7.41 -4.42
N SER A 404 16.13 -7.07 -4.85
CA SER A 404 17.36 -7.43 -4.12
C SER A 404 17.52 -6.60 -2.84
N GLY A 405 17.11 -5.33 -2.84
CA GLY A 405 17.09 -4.50 -1.65
C GLY A 405 16.09 -5.02 -0.63
N MET A 406 14.96 -5.53 -1.10
CA MET A 406 13.94 -6.16 -0.28
C MET A 406 14.48 -7.40 0.45
N ASP A 407 15.39 -8.18 -0.15
CA ASP A 407 16.00 -9.36 0.50
C ASP A 407 16.92 -8.95 1.66
N TYR A 408 17.52 -7.76 1.55
CA TYR A 408 18.34 -7.17 2.60
C TYR A 408 17.50 -6.57 3.72
N VAL A 409 16.46 -5.81 3.38
CA VAL A 409 15.63 -5.10 4.36
C VAL A 409 14.65 -6.03 5.06
N PHE A 410 14.02 -6.96 4.34
CA PHE A 410 12.99 -7.88 4.87
C PHE A 410 13.36 -9.34 4.58
N PRO A 411 14.42 -9.86 5.20
CA PRO A 411 14.91 -11.20 4.87
C PRO A 411 13.91 -12.29 5.28
N ALA A 412 13.03 -12.04 6.26
CA ALA A 412 11.99 -12.98 6.66
C ALA A 412 10.91 -13.20 5.57
N LEU A 413 10.80 -12.29 4.59
CA LEU A 413 9.94 -12.44 3.42
C LEU A 413 10.62 -13.12 2.22
N ASN A 414 11.87 -13.55 2.36
CA ASN A 414 12.58 -14.22 1.28
C ASN A 414 11.87 -15.54 0.91
N PRO A 415 11.49 -15.74 -0.37
CA PRO A 415 10.72 -16.91 -0.79
C PRO A 415 11.48 -18.23 -0.64
N ASN A 416 12.80 -18.19 -0.46
CA ASN A 416 13.65 -19.38 -0.29
C ASN A 416 13.80 -19.84 1.17
N ARG A 417 13.10 -19.23 2.13
CA ARG A 417 13.09 -19.68 3.53
C ARG A 417 12.36 -21.01 3.67
N GLU A 418 12.63 -21.71 4.78
CA GLU A 418 11.95 -22.96 5.14
C GLU A 418 10.42 -22.79 5.26
N LYS A 419 9.99 -21.65 5.81
CA LYS A 419 8.56 -21.31 6.01
C LYS A 419 8.22 -19.97 5.35
N PRO A 420 8.13 -19.93 4.01
CA PRO A 420 7.94 -18.68 3.29
C PRO A 420 6.51 -18.17 3.43
N PHE A 421 6.34 -16.85 3.36
CA PHE A 421 5.03 -16.26 3.14
C PHE A 421 4.58 -16.54 1.70
N ALA A 422 3.29 -16.80 1.50
CA ALA A 422 2.73 -17.07 0.16
C ALA A 422 2.92 -15.89 -0.81
N LYS A 423 2.94 -14.66 -0.28
CA LYS A 423 3.21 -13.44 -1.03
C LYS A 423 4.23 -12.60 -0.26
N ARG A 424 5.13 -11.95 -0.99
CA ARG A 424 6.09 -11.00 -0.41
C ARG A 424 5.45 -9.64 -0.15
N THR A 425 4.71 -9.15 -1.13
CA THR A 425 3.98 -7.87 -1.11
C THR A 425 2.48 -8.13 -1.23
N LEU A 426 1.67 -7.14 -0.87
CA LEU A 426 0.22 -7.23 -0.75
C LEU A 426 -0.52 -6.53 -1.90
N ASN A 427 0.20 -5.93 -2.86
CA ASN A 427 -0.34 -5.29 -4.06
C ASN A 427 -1.41 -4.20 -3.79
N PHE A 428 -1.36 -3.55 -2.62
CA PHE A 428 -2.23 -2.43 -2.30
C PHE A 428 -1.71 -1.08 -2.80
N MET A 429 -0.51 -1.04 -3.37
CA MET A 429 0.06 0.12 -4.05
C MET A 429 0.09 -0.10 -5.56
N GLY A 430 -0.31 0.91 -6.32
CA GLY A 430 -0.03 1.03 -7.75
C GLY A 430 1.38 1.58 -7.96
N GLN A 431 2.04 1.18 -9.05
CA GLN A 431 3.40 1.62 -9.37
C GLN A 431 3.42 3.04 -9.98
N GLY A 432 3.01 4.08 -9.25
CA GLY A 432 3.29 5.49 -9.56
C GLY A 432 3.07 5.97 -11.01
N GLY A 433 2.21 5.30 -11.76
CA GLY A 433 1.81 5.58 -13.12
C GLY A 433 0.34 5.28 -13.17
N SER A 434 -0.47 6.33 -13.28
CA SER A 434 -1.91 6.33 -13.50
C SER A 434 -2.51 4.94 -13.81
N SER A 435 -3.10 4.28 -12.81
CA SER A 435 -4.02 3.16 -13.03
C SER A 435 -5.32 3.72 -13.62
N GLY A 436 -5.27 4.13 -14.89
CA GLY A 436 -6.46 4.48 -15.63
C GLY A 436 -7.18 3.20 -16.02
N ALA A 437 -8.36 2.95 -15.45
CA ALA A 437 -9.29 2.02 -16.05
C ALA A 437 -9.75 2.61 -17.40
N LEU A 438 -9.33 1.99 -18.51
CA LEU A 438 -9.81 2.39 -19.83
C LEU A 438 -11.21 1.83 -20.03
N LEU A 439 -12.17 2.68 -20.37
CA LEU A 439 -13.48 2.21 -20.80
C LEU A 439 -13.41 1.68 -22.24
N ALA A 440 -14.25 0.70 -22.55
CA ALA A 440 -14.40 0.22 -23.92
C ALA A 440 -14.83 1.36 -24.85
N SER A 441 -14.08 1.55 -25.94
CA SER A 441 -14.42 2.51 -26.99
C SER A 441 -15.62 2.03 -27.82
N GLU A 442 -15.65 0.72 -28.09
CA GLU A 442 -16.72 0.05 -28.83
C GLU A 442 -16.92 -1.37 -28.28
N SER A 443 -18.16 -1.84 -28.28
CA SER A 443 -18.47 -3.23 -27.91
C SER A 443 -19.71 -3.74 -28.61
N SER A 444 -19.65 -4.92 -29.19
CA SER A 444 -20.79 -5.54 -29.87
C SER A 444 -20.72 -7.06 -29.73
N TYR A 445 -21.78 -7.76 -30.15
CA TYR A 445 -21.74 -9.19 -30.31
C TYR A 445 -22.22 -9.58 -31.71
N VAL A 446 -21.67 -10.67 -32.23
CA VAL A 446 -21.97 -11.18 -33.58
C VAL A 446 -22.54 -12.58 -33.50
N ARG A 447 -23.39 -12.94 -34.47
CA ARG A 447 -24.13 -14.22 -34.47
C ARG A 447 -23.89 -15.00 -35.76
N SER A 448 -23.52 -16.27 -35.65
CA SER A 448 -23.34 -17.13 -36.83
C SER A 448 -24.66 -17.58 -37.47
N GLY A 449 -24.55 -18.32 -38.58
CA GLY A 449 -25.69 -18.97 -39.25
C GLY A 449 -26.55 -17.99 -40.02
N SER A 450 -27.88 -18.14 -39.93
CA SER A 450 -28.84 -17.28 -40.65
C SER A 450 -28.73 -15.79 -40.28
N TYR A 451 -28.06 -15.46 -39.17
CA TYR A 451 -27.86 -14.11 -38.66
C TYR A 451 -26.48 -13.53 -39.00
N ALA A 452 -25.70 -14.20 -39.86
CA ALA A 452 -24.29 -13.89 -40.06
C ALA A 452 -24.02 -12.52 -40.70
N ASN A 453 -25.03 -11.91 -41.31
CA ASN A 453 -24.97 -10.58 -41.93
C ASN A 453 -25.66 -9.48 -41.10
N ASP A 454 -26.20 -9.83 -39.92
CA ASP A 454 -26.88 -8.86 -39.06
C ASP A 454 -25.87 -8.20 -38.12
N ASN A 455 -26.10 -6.92 -37.83
CA ASN A 455 -25.40 -6.15 -36.80
C ASN A 455 -26.30 -5.98 -35.58
N TYR A 456 -25.71 -5.94 -34.39
CA TYR A 456 -26.43 -5.88 -33.12
C TYR A 456 -25.91 -4.73 -32.24
N HIS A 457 -26.86 -3.99 -31.66
CA HIS A 457 -26.62 -2.91 -30.71
C HIS A 457 -27.65 -3.05 -29.58
N ASP A 458 -27.21 -3.50 -28.42
CA ASP A 458 -28.06 -3.87 -27.28
C ASP A 458 -27.31 -3.52 -25.99
N ASP A 459 -28.01 -3.30 -24.88
CA ASP A 459 -27.42 -2.93 -23.58
C ASP A 459 -26.64 -4.11 -22.96
N VAL A 460 -26.74 -5.29 -23.57
CA VAL A 460 -26.14 -6.54 -23.09
C VAL A 460 -25.39 -7.22 -24.24
N LEU A 461 -24.18 -7.69 -23.94
CA LEU A 461 -23.34 -8.48 -24.83
C LEU A 461 -23.59 -9.98 -24.61
N TYR A 462 -23.69 -10.75 -25.70
CA TYR A 462 -24.03 -12.17 -25.64
C TYR A 462 -22.88 -13.07 -26.09
N LEU A 463 -22.58 -14.06 -25.25
CA LEU A 463 -21.72 -15.20 -25.56
C LEU A 463 -22.58 -16.46 -25.63
N LYS A 464 -22.41 -17.27 -26.68
CA LYS A 464 -23.15 -18.53 -26.84
C LYS A 464 -22.33 -19.53 -27.64
N LYS A 465 -22.39 -20.79 -27.20
CA LYS A 465 -21.92 -21.92 -27.98
C LYS A 465 -23.03 -22.99 -27.99
N ALA A 466 -23.48 -23.35 -29.17
CA ALA A 466 -24.49 -24.40 -29.38
C ALA A 466 -24.10 -25.25 -30.59
N GLY A 467 -24.75 -26.40 -30.76
CA GLY A 467 -24.57 -27.24 -31.96
C GLY A 467 -25.02 -26.50 -33.24
N GLY A 468 -24.30 -26.73 -34.35
CA GLY A 468 -24.53 -26.07 -35.64
C GLY A 468 -24.02 -24.62 -35.69
N ASP A 469 -24.64 -23.79 -36.54
CA ASP A 469 -24.23 -22.40 -36.78
C ASP A 469 -24.90 -21.40 -35.81
N TYR A 470 -25.06 -21.73 -34.53
CA TYR A 470 -25.72 -20.88 -33.51
C TYR A 470 -24.76 -20.38 -32.41
N GLN A 471 -23.65 -19.79 -32.83
CA GLN A 471 -22.62 -19.23 -31.96
C GLN A 471 -22.78 -17.71 -31.83
N ARG A 472 -22.33 -17.19 -30.68
CA ARG A 472 -22.21 -15.75 -30.44
C ARG A 472 -20.86 -15.41 -29.84
N ASN A 473 -20.19 -14.44 -30.44
CA ASN A 473 -18.92 -13.91 -29.94
C ASN A 473 -19.13 -12.46 -29.52
N THR A 474 -18.54 -12.06 -28.41
CA THR A 474 -18.49 -10.66 -27.97
C THR A 474 -17.17 -10.05 -28.42
N LEU A 475 -17.23 -8.83 -28.93
CA LEU A 475 -16.11 -8.01 -29.37
C LEU A 475 -16.04 -6.79 -28.48
N ILE A 476 -14.87 -6.48 -27.91
CA ILE A 476 -14.65 -5.30 -27.09
C ILE A 476 -13.37 -4.62 -27.55
N LYS A 477 -13.45 -3.32 -27.83
CA LYS A 477 -12.34 -2.51 -28.32
C LYS A 477 -11.87 -1.51 -27.27
N PHE A 478 -10.56 -1.47 -27.03
CA PHE A 478 -9.91 -0.49 -26.15
C PHE A 478 -8.85 0.30 -26.92
N ASN A 479 -8.60 1.54 -26.48
CA ASN A 479 -7.49 2.36 -26.96
C ASN A 479 -6.40 2.41 -25.91
N LEU A 480 -5.36 1.58 -26.08
CA LEU A 480 -4.22 1.53 -25.16
C LEU A 480 -3.35 2.78 -25.33
N PRO A 481 -2.90 3.43 -24.25
CA PRO A 481 -1.99 4.56 -24.35
C PRO A 481 -0.61 4.10 -24.81
N ASN A 482 0.19 5.05 -25.27
CA ASN A 482 1.58 4.84 -25.69
C ASN A 482 2.51 4.70 -24.47
N ALA A 483 2.25 3.69 -23.63
CA ALA A 483 3.05 3.35 -22.47
C ALA A 483 3.07 1.82 -22.30
N ASN A 484 4.25 1.29 -21.93
CA ASN A 484 4.41 -0.14 -21.71
C ASN A 484 3.68 -0.53 -20.42
N HIS A 485 2.66 -1.36 -20.53
CA HIS A 485 1.95 -1.93 -19.40
C HIS A 485 2.50 -3.32 -19.09
N ARG A 486 2.64 -3.61 -17.79
CA ARG A 486 3.13 -4.88 -17.25
C ARG A 486 2.01 -5.80 -16.78
N GLN A 487 0.87 -5.22 -16.40
CA GLN A 487 -0.33 -5.98 -16.07
C GLN A 487 -1.54 -5.38 -16.78
N SER A 488 -2.44 -6.26 -17.21
CA SER A 488 -3.70 -5.87 -17.86
C SER A 488 -4.82 -6.77 -17.37
N MET A 489 -5.82 -6.17 -16.73
CA MET A 489 -7.00 -6.86 -16.20
C MET A 489 -8.23 -6.41 -16.96
N LEU A 490 -8.87 -7.31 -17.71
CA LEU A 490 -10.18 -7.08 -18.28
C LEU A 490 -11.23 -7.26 -17.19
N ARG A 491 -12.06 -6.24 -16.98
CA ARG A 491 -13.16 -6.23 -16.02
C ARG A 491 -14.48 -6.06 -16.77
N VAL A 492 -15.37 -7.06 -16.67
CA VAL A 492 -16.70 -7.07 -17.32
C VAL A 492 -17.80 -7.40 -16.31
N TYR A 493 -18.92 -6.68 -16.35
CA TYR A 493 -19.99 -6.91 -15.39
C TYR A 493 -20.87 -8.07 -15.86
N PHE A 494 -21.11 -9.03 -14.96
CA PHE A 494 -21.78 -10.27 -15.31
C PHE A 494 -23.30 -10.15 -15.13
N VAL A 495 -24.02 -10.06 -16.24
CA VAL A 495 -25.46 -9.75 -16.25
C VAL A 495 -26.34 -11.00 -16.12
N GLY A 496 -25.86 -12.15 -16.59
CA GLY A 496 -26.67 -13.37 -16.48
C GLY A 496 -26.12 -14.59 -17.20
N VAL A 497 -26.67 -15.75 -16.88
CA VAL A 497 -26.39 -17.00 -17.57
C VAL A 497 -27.70 -17.74 -17.85
N HIS A 498 -27.78 -18.42 -18.99
CA HIS A 498 -28.89 -19.31 -19.33
C HIS A 498 -28.34 -20.70 -19.69
N SER A 499 -29.01 -21.75 -19.21
CA SER A 499 -28.72 -23.13 -19.61
C SER A 499 -30.00 -23.95 -19.72
N THR A 500 -30.10 -24.74 -20.78
CA THR A 500 -31.15 -25.77 -20.88
C THR A 500 -30.72 -27.12 -20.27
N LYS A 501 -29.41 -27.34 -20.02
CA LYS A 501 -28.85 -28.58 -19.48
C LYS A 501 -27.70 -28.24 -18.51
N ALA A 502 -27.92 -28.52 -17.23
CA ALA A 502 -27.23 -27.92 -16.10
C ALA A 502 -25.71 -28.22 -16.02
N SER A 503 -24.91 -27.15 -16.11
CA SER A 503 -23.69 -26.99 -15.34
C SER A 503 -23.75 -25.59 -14.72
N ASP A 504 -23.36 -25.45 -13.46
CA ASP A 504 -23.41 -24.17 -12.75
C ASP A 504 -22.25 -23.23 -13.12
N TRP A 505 -21.40 -23.65 -14.08
CA TRP A 505 -20.20 -22.92 -14.48
C TRP A 505 -20.02 -22.85 -16.00
N ARG A 506 -19.27 -21.85 -16.48
CA ARG A 506 -18.89 -21.62 -17.88
C ARG A 506 -17.43 -21.28 -18.04
N ASP A 507 -16.80 -21.79 -19.09
CA ASP A 507 -15.44 -21.36 -19.47
C ASP A 507 -15.52 -20.29 -20.57
N ILE A 508 -15.10 -19.07 -20.25
CA ILE A 508 -15.00 -17.94 -21.19
C ILE A 508 -13.54 -17.78 -21.60
N SER A 509 -13.24 -17.87 -22.89
CA SER A 509 -11.95 -17.41 -23.42
C SER A 509 -11.99 -15.93 -23.74
N VAL A 510 -10.88 -15.25 -23.49
CA VAL A 510 -10.58 -13.92 -24.03
C VAL A 510 -9.41 -14.09 -24.99
N SER A 511 -9.52 -13.57 -26.22
CA SER A 511 -8.48 -13.71 -27.25
C SER A 511 -8.22 -12.39 -27.95
N LEU A 512 -7.02 -12.22 -28.49
CA LEU A 512 -6.66 -11.03 -29.27
C LEU A 512 -7.19 -11.14 -30.69
N GLY A 513 -7.93 -10.12 -31.14
CA GLY A 513 -8.48 -9.99 -32.48
C GLY A 513 -7.68 -9.03 -33.37
N GLN A 514 -7.60 -9.34 -34.66
CA GLN A 514 -7.02 -8.47 -35.68
C GLN A 514 -8.05 -8.16 -36.78
N GLY A 515 -8.10 -6.88 -37.16
CA GLY A 515 -8.98 -6.35 -38.19
C GLY A 515 -9.82 -5.18 -37.66
N SER A 516 -9.99 -4.16 -38.48
CA SER A 516 -10.84 -3.01 -38.16
C SER A 516 -12.31 -3.40 -38.19
N TRP A 517 -13.08 -2.86 -37.26
CA TRP A 517 -14.52 -3.03 -37.19
C TRP A 517 -15.15 -1.80 -36.54
N SER A 518 -16.46 -1.63 -36.74
CA SER A 518 -17.25 -0.64 -36.03
C SER A 518 -18.51 -1.26 -35.41
N GLU A 519 -18.93 -0.77 -34.25
CA GLU A 519 -20.11 -1.24 -33.53
C GLU A 519 -21.39 -1.19 -34.37
N THR A 520 -21.48 -0.24 -35.30
CA THR A 520 -22.65 -0.03 -36.17
C THR A 520 -22.63 -0.87 -37.46
N SER A 521 -21.55 -1.61 -37.74
CA SER A 521 -21.39 -2.33 -39.01
C SER A 521 -20.85 -3.75 -38.89
N VAL A 522 -20.39 -4.16 -37.72
CA VAL A 522 -19.78 -5.49 -37.54
C VAL A 522 -20.83 -6.59 -37.61
N THR A 523 -20.53 -7.65 -38.35
CA THR A 523 -21.34 -8.85 -38.50
C THR A 523 -20.48 -10.08 -38.25
N TRP A 524 -21.06 -11.27 -38.21
CA TRP A 524 -20.27 -12.49 -38.08
C TRP A 524 -19.25 -12.66 -39.19
N ASN A 525 -19.62 -12.26 -40.41
CA ASN A 525 -18.76 -12.40 -41.59
C ASN A 525 -17.66 -11.33 -41.67
N THR A 526 -17.83 -10.20 -40.98
CA THR A 526 -16.87 -9.08 -40.97
C THR A 526 -16.11 -8.92 -39.65
N GLN A 527 -16.40 -9.77 -38.65
CA GLN A 527 -15.74 -9.68 -37.34
C GLN A 527 -14.21 -9.85 -37.44
N PRO A 528 -13.45 -9.23 -36.52
CA PRO A 528 -12.01 -9.44 -36.42
C PRO A 528 -11.64 -10.92 -36.22
N LYS A 529 -10.51 -11.33 -36.79
CA LYS A 529 -10.02 -12.71 -36.68
C LYS A 529 -9.18 -12.86 -35.41
N VAL A 530 -9.36 -13.96 -34.69
CA VAL A 530 -8.50 -14.30 -33.55
C VAL A 530 -7.08 -14.57 -34.05
N ILE A 531 -6.09 -13.87 -33.49
CA ILE A 531 -4.66 -14.04 -33.81
C ILE A 531 -3.87 -14.66 -32.66
N THR A 532 -4.28 -14.41 -31.42
CA THR A 532 -3.67 -15.01 -30.23
C THR A 532 -4.79 -15.56 -29.36
N LEU A 533 -4.78 -16.88 -29.15
CA LEU A 533 -5.65 -17.52 -28.17
C LEU A 533 -5.21 -17.05 -26.79
N GLY A 534 -6.17 -16.63 -25.98
CA GLY A 534 -5.86 -16.13 -24.65
C GLY A 534 -6.56 -16.87 -23.52
N ASN A 535 -6.56 -16.20 -22.39
CA ASN A 535 -6.84 -16.79 -21.10
C ASN A 535 -8.29 -17.28 -20.99
N ILE A 536 -8.45 -18.38 -20.26
CA ILE A 536 -9.75 -18.98 -19.99
C ILE A 536 -10.12 -18.68 -18.54
N LYS A 537 -11.26 -18.03 -18.35
CA LYS A 537 -11.85 -17.82 -17.02
C LYS A 537 -13.06 -18.73 -16.87
N ARG A 538 -13.04 -19.56 -15.83
CA ARG A 538 -14.25 -20.23 -15.36
C ARG A 538 -15.10 -19.27 -14.53
N VAL A 539 -16.37 -19.16 -14.87
CA VAL A 539 -17.36 -18.34 -14.17
C VAL A 539 -18.53 -19.19 -13.71
N TYR A 540 -19.19 -18.82 -12.63
CA TYR A 540 -20.28 -19.57 -12.00
C TYR A 540 -21.58 -18.78 -12.00
N ALA A 541 -22.73 -19.45 -12.09
CA ALA A 541 -24.05 -18.81 -12.12
C ALA A 541 -24.31 -17.92 -10.89
N GLU A 542 -23.73 -18.25 -9.74
CA GLU A 542 -23.80 -17.46 -8.50
C GLU A 542 -23.08 -16.11 -8.59
N GLN A 543 -22.21 -15.91 -9.59
CA GLN A 543 -21.49 -14.65 -9.80
C GLN A 543 -22.29 -13.64 -10.63
N VAL A 544 -23.52 -13.97 -11.06
CA VAL A 544 -24.39 -13.02 -11.75
C VAL A 544 -24.69 -11.83 -10.83
N GLY A 545 -24.53 -10.61 -11.36
CA GLY A 545 -24.62 -9.37 -10.59
C GLY A 545 -23.27 -8.89 -10.02
N SER A 546 -22.15 -9.49 -10.43
CA SER A 546 -20.80 -9.11 -9.98
C SER A 546 -19.85 -8.80 -11.14
N TRP A 547 -18.72 -8.17 -10.83
CA TRP A 547 -17.62 -7.95 -11.78
C TRP A 547 -16.78 -9.21 -11.96
N LEU A 548 -16.44 -9.51 -13.21
CA LEU A 548 -15.50 -10.57 -13.58
C LEU A 548 -14.17 -9.96 -13.97
N ASP A 549 -13.15 -10.26 -13.16
CA ASP A 549 -11.76 -9.89 -13.43
C ASP A 549 -11.03 -11.05 -14.12
N ILE A 550 -10.52 -10.76 -15.32
CA ILE A 550 -9.78 -11.69 -16.17
C ILE A 550 -8.41 -11.09 -16.48
N ASP A 551 -7.36 -11.73 -15.97
CA ASP A 551 -5.98 -11.35 -16.28
C ASP A 551 -5.72 -11.64 -17.76
N ILE A 552 -5.28 -10.64 -18.50
CA ILE A 552 -4.93 -10.73 -19.92
C ILE A 552 -3.56 -10.08 -20.21
N SER A 553 -2.70 -10.02 -19.19
CA SER A 553 -1.38 -9.38 -19.28
C SER A 553 -0.56 -9.93 -20.44
N ASP A 554 -0.53 -11.26 -20.62
CA ASP A 554 0.20 -11.91 -21.72
C ASP A 554 -0.34 -11.59 -23.11
N LEU A 555 -1.63 -11.25 -23.23
CA LEU A 555 -2.23 -10.90 -24.53
C LEU A 555 -1.85 -9.51 -25.00
N LEU A 556 -1.63 -8.59 -24.06
CA LEU A 556 -1.41 -7.17 -24.36
C LEU A 556 0.05 -6.74 -24.20
N LEU A 557 0.92 -7.60 -23.67
CA LEU A 557 2.33 -7.28 -23.46
C LEU A 557 2.99 -6.74 -24.74
N GLY A 558 3.40 -5.46 -24.68
CA GLY A 558 4.07 -4.77 -25.79
C GLY A 558 3.14 -4.27 -26.90
N ILE A 559 1.81 -4.36 -26.74
CA ILE A 559 0.82 -3.82 -27.67
C ILE A 559 0.49 -2.37 -27.28
N GLN A 560 0.28 -1.49 -28.27
CA GLN A 560 -0.11 -0.10 -28.07
C GLN A 560 -1.20 0.28 -29.09
N GLY A 561 -2.00 1.30 -28.80
CA GLY A 561 -3.07 1.77 -29.68
C GLY A 561 -4.36 0.93 -29.60
N GLU A 562 -5.13 0.92 -30.69
CA GLU A 562 -6.41 0.22 -30.76
C GLU A 562 -6.21 -1.30 -30.64
N VAL A 563 -6.92 -1.93 -29.70
CA VAL A 563 -6.92 -3.37 -29.51
C VAL A 563 -8.33 -3.92 -29.47
N THR A 564 -8.55 -5.09 -30.07
CA THR A 564 -9.82 -5.82 -29.99
C THR A 564 -9.65 -7.11 -29.20
N LEU A 565 -10.48 -7.30 -28.20
CA LEU A 565 -10.64 -8.55 -27.46
C LEU A 565 -11.89 -9.28 -27.97
N ILE A 566 -11.75 -10.57 -28.23
CA ILE A 566 -12.82 -11.47 -28.67
C ILE A 566 -13.09 -12.47 -27.56
N LEU A 567 -14.31 -12.44 -27.03
CA LEU A 567 -14.74 -13.35 -25.97
C LEU A 567 -15.63 -14.46 -26.55
N LYS A 568 -15.43 -15.70 -26.08
CA LYS A 568 -16.19 -16.89 -26.51
C LYS A 568 -16.44 -17.85 -25.36
N ILE A 569 -17.53 -18.61 -25.42
CA ILE A 569 -17.73 -19.78 -24.54
C ILE A 569 -16.98 -20.97 -25.14
N ASN A 570 -16.19 -21.64 -24.31
CA ASN A 570 -15.37 -22.80 -24.73
C ASN A 570 -16.03 -24.14 -24.44
N ASP A 571 -16.85 -24.24 -23.39
CA ASP A 571 -17.46 -25.51 -23.02
C ASP A 571 -18.44 -26.01 -24.10
N TYR A 572 -18.45 -27.32 -24.31
CA TYR A 572 -19.46 -28.01 -25.10
C TYR A 572 -20.17 -28.96 -24.15
N SER A 573 -20.98 -28.41 -23.24
CA SER A 573 -21.99 -29.22 -22.58
C SER A 573 -23.12 -29.43 -23.59
N LYS A 574 -23.58 -30.68 -23.77
CA LYS A 574 -24.63 -31.02 -24.73
C LYS A 574 -25.91 -30.23 -24.37
N GLY A 575 -26.16 -29.06 -24.96
CA GLY A 575 -27.29 -28.17 -24.67
C GLY A 575 -27.10 -26.75 -25.23
N GLN A 576 -28.12 -25.89 -25.09
CA GLN A 576 -27.98 -24.45 -25.40
C GLN A 576 -27.50 -23.72 -24.13
N CYS A 577 -26.39 -22.97 -24.23
CA CYS A 577 -25.84 -22.18 -23.13
C CYS A 577 -25.47 -20.75 -23.55
N ASP A 578 -25.98 -19.75 -22.81
CA ASP A 578 -25.77 -18.32 -23.11
C ASP A 578 -25.21 -17.63 -21.86
N THR A 579 -24.25 -16.73 -22.03
CA THR A 579 -23.69 -15.85 -20.99
C THR A 579 -23.89 -14.41 -21.44
N LYS A 580 -24.35 -13.56 -20.54
CA LYS A 580 -24.65 -12.15 -20.76
C LYS A 580 -23.67 -11.28 -19.97
N LEU A 581 -23.02 -10.36 -20.65
CA LEU A 581 -22.14 -9.35 -20.06
C LEU A 581 -22.75 -7.97 -20.30
N SER A 582 -22.42 -6.97 -19.49
CA SER A 582 -22.84 -5.59 -19.73
C SER A 582 -22.25 -5.05 -21.04
N ASN A 583 -23.04 -4.26 -21.77
CA ASN A 583 -22.53 -3.36 -22.79
C ASN A 583 -22.30 -1.96 -22.18
N LYS A 584 -21.53 -1.12 -22.86
CA LYS A 584 -21.34 0.29 -22.49
C LYS A 584 -22.65 1.07 -22.41
N GLU A 585 -23.64 0.68 -23.21
CA GLU A 585 -24.96 1.30 -23.28
C GLU A 585 -25.83 1.07 -22.03
N LEU A 586 -25.47 0.08 -21.18
CA LEU A 586 -26.13 -0.17 -19.90
C LEU A 586 -25.84 0.94 -18.86
N GLY A 587 -24.80 1.75 -19.07
CA GLY A 587 -24.37 2.83 -18.17
C GLY A 587 -22.86 2.85 -17.96
N SER A 588 -22.30 4.02 -17.63
CA SER A 588 -20.86 4.20 -17.34
C SER A 588 -20.36 3.28 -16.23
N ASP A 589 -21.22 3.04 -15.23
CA ASP A 589 -20.88 2.26 -14.03
C ASP A 589 -20.80 0.76 -14.32
N TYR A 590 -21.28 0.29 -15.47
CA TYR A 590 -21.25 -1.12 -15.86
C TYR A 590 -20.50 -1.35 -17.18
N SER A 591 -19.93 -0.30 -17.77
CA SER A 591 -19.18 -0.42 -19.02
C SER A 591 -17.96 -1.34 -18.86
N PRO A 592 -17.64 -2.21 -19.84
CA PRO A 592 -16.41 -2.99 -19.81
C PRO A 592 -15.16 -2.11 -19.62
N GLN A 593 -14.24 -2.55 -18.76
CA GLN A 593 -13.06 -1.80 -18.38
C GLN A 593 -11.79 -2.62 -18.60
N LEU A 594 -10.70 -1.93 -18.94
CA LEU A 594 -9.37 -2.49 -18.97
C LEU A 594 -8.49 -1.73 -17.98
N VAL A 595 -8.15 -2.40 -16.87
CA VAL A 595 -7.27 -1.84 -15.85
C VAL A 595 -5.83 -2.15 -16.23
N LEU A 596 -5.05 -1.11 -16.45
CA LEU A 596 -3.64 -1.21 -16.82
C LEU A 596 -2.76 -0.84 -15.63
N ALA A 597 -1.71 -1.62 -15.41
CA ALA A 597 -0.59 -1.25 -14.55
C ALA A 597 0.66 -1.11 -15.42
N TYR A 598 1.33 0.03 -15.33
CA TYR A 598 2.52 0.39 -16.12
C TYR A 598 3.83 -0.03 -15.45
#